data_AF-A0A7S3PZV9-F1
#
_entry.id   AF-A0A7S3PZV9-F1
#
_cell.length_a   1.000
_cell.length_b   1.000
_cell.length_c   1.000
_cell.angle_alpha   90.00
_cell.angle_beta   90.00
_cell.angle_gamma   90.00
#
_symmetry.space_group_name_H-M   'P 1'
#
loop_
_entity.id
_entity.type
_entity.pdbx_description
1 polymer ?
#
loop_
_entity_poly.entity_id
_entity_poly.type
_entity_poly.pdbx_seq_one_letter_code
_entity_poly.pdbx_strand_id
1 'polypeptide(L)'
;NCKKNAADELDPKPIDPGKRRSSCADVPGWYDRDGPTWNCARYAYGSYCAWFGSGYRNFKKVANEACCVCGGGTSKGDGIGGCSSDKQCSICHSDCDKNDDCKGALECR
;
A
#
# COMPACT_ATOMS: atom_id res chain seq x y z
N ASN A 1 5.75 8.72 12.39
CA ASN A 1 4.43 9.33 12.06
C ASN A 1 4.64 10.82 12.09
N CYS A 2 3.80 11.56 11.38
CA CYS A 2 3.62 12.97 11.71
C CYS A 2 2.99 13.08 13.10
N LYS A 3 3.79 13.53 14.08
CA LYS A 3 3.37 13.76 15.48
C LYS A 3 3.63 15.22 15.85
N LYS A 4 2.83 15.76 16.75
CA LYS A 4 3.17 17.01 17.43
C LYS A 4 4.35 16.74 18.36
N ASN A 5 5.20 17.75 18.55
CA ASN A 5 6.15 17.71 19.66
C ASN A 5 5.40 17.51 20.97
N ALA A 6 5.92 16.61 21.80
CA ALA A 6 5.28 16.08 23.00
C ALA A 6 5.18 17.14 24.12
N ALA A 7 4.30 18.12 23.94
CA ALA A 7 3.81 18.98 25.01
C ALA A 7 2.30 18.84 25.25
N ASP A 8 1.53 18.20 24.37
CA ASP A 8 0.08 18.09 24.53
C ASP A 8 -0.47 16.69 24.17
N GLU A 9 -1.13 16.09 25.16
CA GLU A 9 -2.06 14.94 25.14
C GLU A 9 -1.51 13.51 25.09
N LEU A 10 -1.36 12.98 26.31
CA LEU A 10 -1.68 11.61 26.69
C LEU A 10 -3.19 11.37 26.50
N ASP A 11 -3.59 10.42 25.63
CA ASP A 11 -4.82 9.65 25.83
C ASP A 11 -4.80 8.33 25.02
N PRO A 12 -5.14 7.18 25.64
CA PRO A 12 -5.19 5.89 24.97
C PRO A 12 -6.56 5.69 24.27
N LYS A 13 -6.58 5.62 22.94
CA LYS A 13 -7.83 5.34 22.19
C LYS A 13 -8.16 3.84 22.11
N PRO A 14 -9.46 3.48 22.04
CA PRO A 14 -9.94 2.10 22.15
C PRO A 14 -9.66 1.26 20.91
N ILE A 15 -9.40 -0.04 21.11
CA ILE A 15 -9.17 -1.04 20.06
C ILE A 15 -10.51 -1.57 19.54
N ASP A 16 -10.83 -1.32 18.28
CA ASP A 16 -12.00 -1.88 17.58
C ASP A 16 -11.70 -3.29 17.01
N PRO A 17 -12.47 -4.32 17.36
CA PRO A 17 -12.21 -5.71 16.94
C PRO A 17 -12.69 -6.05 15.50
N GLY A 18 -13.10 -5.07 14.69
CA GLY A 18 -13.74 -5.29 13.39
C GLY A 18 -12.92 -4.98 12.14
N LYS A 19 -11.76 -4.30 12.22
CA LYS A 19 -11.01 -3.90 11.02
C LYS A 19 -10.11 -5.03 10.48
N ARG A 20 -10.72 -5.96 9.73
CA ARG A 20 -10.01 -7.03 9.01
C ARG A 20 -9.09 -6.44 7.93
N ARG A 21 -7.82 -6.85 8.00
CA ARG A 21 -6.68 -6.59 7.11
C ARG A 21 -7.07 -6.66 5.62
N SER A 22 -7.05 -5.55 4.88
CA SER A 22 -7.20 -5.57 3.40
C SER A 22 -6.69 -4.28 2.78
N SER A 23 -5.48 -3.84 3.14
CA SER A 23 -4.96 -2.61 2.53
C SER A 23 -4.47 -2.82 1.11
N CYS A 24 -4.39 -4.02 0.53
CA CYS A 24 -3.77 -4.27 -0.76
C CYS A 24 -4.78 -4.48 -1.91
N ALA A 25 -4.50 -3.91 -3.09
CA ALA A 25 -5.32 -3.96 -4.30
C ALA A 25 -4.45 -4.16 -5.54
N ASP A 26 -4.97 -4.84 -6.56
CA ASP A 26 -4.26 -5.01 -7.83
C ASP A 26 -4.07 -3.66 -8.55
N VAL A 27 -2.99 -3.51 -9.31
CA VAL A 27 -2.78 -2.36 -10.20
C VAL A 27 -3.88 -2.37 -11.27
N PRO A 28 -4.74 -1.33 -11.35
CA PRO A 28 -5.84 -1.30 -12.30
C PRO A 28 -5.36 -1.40 -13.75
N GLY A 29 -5.96 -2.32 -14.52
CA GLY A 29 -5.66 -2.50 -15.93
C GLY A 29 -4.33 -3.22 -16.22
N TRP A 30 -3.62 -3.73 -15.21
CA TRP A 30 -2.39 -4.47 -15.45
C TRP A 30 -2.65 -5.86 -16.04
N TYR A 31 -1.84 -6.21 -17.03
CA TYR A 31 -1.70 -7.54 -17.60
C TYR A 31 -0.25 -7.72 -18.09
N ASP A 32 0.21 -8.97 -18.19
CA ASP A 32 1.59 -9.28 -18.60
C ASP A 32 1.82 -9.09 -20.12
N ARG A 33 2.99 -9.44 -20.64
CA ARG A 33 3.30 -9.24 -22.08
C ARG A 33 2.51 -10.14 -23.04
N ASP A 34 1.94 -11.24 -22.53
CA ASP A 34 1.21 -12.24 -23.32
C ASP A 34 -0.25 -11.83 -23.55
N GLY A 35 -0.70 -10.72 -22.93
CA GLY A 35 -1.92 -9.99 -23.30
C GLY A 35 -2.97 -9.88 -22.19
N PRO A 36 -4.12 -9.22 -22.45
CA PRO A 36 -5.10 -8.86 -21.42
C PRO A 36 -5.72 -10.02 -20.63
N THR A 37 -5.63 -11.26 -21.15
CA THR A 37 -6.06 -12.47 -20.45
C THR A 37 -5.13 -12.86 -19.30
N TRP A 38 -3.88 -12.37 -19.31
CA TRP A 38 -2.87 -12.61 -18.29
C TRP A 38 -2.80 -11.45 -17.28
N ASN A 39 -3.92 -11.23 -16.60
CA ASN A 39 -4.09 -10.20 -15.57
C ASN A 39 -4.00 -10.81 -14.15
N CYS A 40 -4.20 -10.01 -13.11
CA CYS A 40 -4.12 -10.48 -11.72
C CYS A 40 -5.11 -11.59 -11.36
N ALA A 41 -6.28 -11.65 -12.01
CA ALA A 41 -7.20 -12.78 -11.82
C ALA A 41 -6.64 -14.09 -12.38
N ARG A 42 -5.86 -14.02 -13.48
CA ARG A 42 -5.16 -15.19 -14.02
C ARG A 42 -4.07 -15.64 -13.06
N TYR A 43 -3.26 -14.71 -12.57
CA TYR A 43 -2.15 -15.00 -11.65
C TYR A 43 -2.61 -15.50 -10.27
N ALA A 44 -3.85 -15.20 -9.87
CA ALA A 44 -4.47 -15.76 -8.67
C ALA A 44 -4.76 -17.28 -8.75
N TYR A 45 -4.68 -17.89 -9.94
CA TYR A 45 -5.01 -19.30 -10.12
C TYR A 45 -3.83 -20.22 -9.76
N GLY A 46 -4.07 -21.13 -8.82
CA GLY A 46 -3.10 -22.17 -8.43
C GLY A 46 -1.78 -21.57 -7.96
N SER A 47 -0.67 -21.94 -8.62
CA SER A 47 0.69 -21.53 -8.26
C SER A 47 1.31 -20.56 -9.26
N TYR A 48 0.50 -19.85 -10.07
CA TYR A 48 1.02 -18.98 -11.13
C TYR A 48 1.86 -17.81 -10.62
N CYS A 49 1.55 -17.20 -9.48
CA CYS A 49 2.45 -16.21 -8.85
C CYS A 49 3.85 -16.81 -8.57
N ALA A 50 3.92 -18.05 -8.09
CA ALA A 50 5.19 -18.69 -7.76
C ALA A 50 5.99 -19.08 -9.02
N TRP A 51 5.32 -19.58 -10.06
CA TRP A 51 5.99 -20.05 -11.28
C TRP A 51 6.30 -18.94 -12.28
N PHE A 52 5.42 -17.95 -12.40
CA PHE A 52 5.45 -16.95 -13.48
C PHE A 52 5.45 -15.51 -12.96
N GLY A 53 5.25 -15.28 -11.65
CA GLY A 53 4.99 -13.94 -11.12
C GLY A 53 6.18 -12.98 -11.19
N SER A 54 7.40 -13.49 -11.36
CA SER A 54 8.61 -12.68 -11.57
C SER A 54 8.94 -12.44 -13.06
N GLY A 55 8.17 -13.03 -13.99
CA GLY A 55 8.40 -12.98 -15.43
C GLY A 55 7.42 -12.07 -16.19
N TYR A 56 7.46 -12.15 -17.52
CA TYR A 56 6.44 -11.58 -18.43
C TYR A 56 6.18 -10.07 -18.27
N ARG A 57 7.21 -9.30 -17.88
CA ARG A 57 7.10 -7.86 -17.57
C ARG A 57 6.37 -7.06 -18.66
N ASN A 58 5.36 -6.30 -18.25
CA ASN A 58 4.62 -5.36 -19.07
C ASN A 58 4.19 -4.14 -18.23
N PHE A 59 4.00 -2.97 -18.83
CA PHE A 59 3.82 -1.69 -18.10
C PHE A 59 4.92 -1.44 -17.05
N LYS A 60 6.14 -1.91 -17.34
CA LYS A 60 7.29 -1.89 -16.42
C LYS A 60 7.08 -2.67 -15.12
N LYS A 61 6.08 -3.56 -15.02
CA LYS A 61 5.79 -4.38 -13.83
C LYS A 61 5.63 -5.88 -14.16
N VAL A 62 5.92 -6.73 -13.18
CA VAL A 62 5.58 -8.17 -13.19
C VAL A 62 4.45 -8.45 -12.20
N ALA A 63 3.87 -9.65 -12.19
CA ALA A 63 2.72 -9.95 -11.32
C ALA A 63 3.06 -9.80 -9.83
N ASN A 64 4.28 -10.16 -9.41
CA ASN A 64 4.77 -9.97 -8.03
C ASN A 64 4.89 -8.49 -7.62
N GLU A 65 4.82 -7.56 -8.57
CA GLU A 65 4.82 -6.11 -8.31
C GLU A 65 3.43 -5.49 -8.52
N ALA A 66 2.58 -6.09 -9.35
CA ALA A 66 1.30 -5.53 -9.76
C ALA A 66 0.08 -6.16 -9.11
N CYS A 67 0.18 -7.41 -8.67
CA CYS A 67 -0.96 -8.19 -8.19
C CYS A 67 -0.84 -8.46 -6.70
N CYS A 68 -1.90 -8.11 -5.98
CA CYS A 68 -2.00 -8.27 -4.55
C CYS A 68 -1.87 -9.74 -4.13
N VAL A 69 -2.49 -10.63 -4.92
CA VAL A 69 -2.41 -12.09 -4.75
C VAL A 69 -1.00 -12.64 -4.85
N CYS A 70 -0.09 -11.92 -5.50
CA CYS A 70 1.31 -12.30 -5.66
C CYS A 70 2.25 -11.58 -4.67
N GLY A 71 1.71 -10.83 -3.71
CA GLY A 71 2.48 -10.03 -2.77
C GLY A 71 2.89 -8.64 -3.27
N GLY A 72 2.42 -8.24 -4.46
CA GLY A 72 2.57 -6.89 -4.99
C GLY A 72 1.30 -6.06 -4.86
N GLY A 73 1.00 -5.28 -5.89
CA GLY A 73 -0.19 -4.45 -5.93
C GLY A 73 0.06 -3.04 -5.39
N THR A 74 -0.99 -2.24 -5.41
CA THR A 74 -1.08 -0.95 -4.73
C THR A 74 -1.84 -1.14 -3.44
N SER A 75 -1.35 -0.64 -2.31
CA SER A 75 -2.24 -0.54 -1.17
C SER A 75 -3.33 0.48 -1.50
N LYS A 76 -4.60 0.15 -1.22
CA LYS A 76 -5.72 1.10 -1.16
C LYS A 76 -5.60 2.10 0.00
N GLY A 77 -4.43 2.19 0.61
CA GLY A 77 -3.94 3.28 1.47
C GLY A 77 -2.54 3.77 1.07
N ASP A 78 -2.02 3.35 -0.09
CA ASP A 78 -0.75 3.81 -0.62
C ASP A 78 -0.94 5.13 -1.37
N GLY A 79 -1.10 6.20 -0.60
CA GLY A 79 -0.07 7.22 -0.78
C GLY A 79 1.26 6.53 -0.48
N ILE A 80 2.31 6.80 -1.25
CA ILE A 80 3.68 6.46 -0.85
C ILE A 80 3.91 7.21 0.47
N GLY A 81 3.47 6.64 1.60
CA GLY A 81 2.63 7.44 2.50
C GLY A 81 2.49 6.96 3.93
N GLY A 82 3.01 5.77 4.30
CA GLY A 82 3.01 5.27 5.68
C GLY A 82 1.67 5.36 6.43
N CYS A 83 0.54 5.41 5.71
CA CYS A 83 -0.75 5.75 6.29
C CYS A 83 -1.39 4.51 6.91
N SER A 84 -1.82 4.68 8.16
CA SER A 84 -2.49 3.68 8.99
C SER A 84 -3.69 4.35 9.66
N SER A 85 -4.52 3.58 10.37
CA SER A 85 -5.50 4.11 11.33
C SER A 85 -4.92 5.22 12.23
N ASP A 86 -3.64 5.12 12.57
CA ASP A 86 -2.88 6.04 13.44
C ASP A 86 -2.05 7.09 12.67
N LYS A 87 -2.08 7.03 11.35
CA LYS A 87 -1.41 7.93 10.41
C LYS A 87 -2.38 8.26 9.28
N GLN A 88 -3.41 9.03 9.58
CA GLN A 88 -4.39 9.40 8.57
C GLN A 88 -3.72 10.30 7.53
N CYS A 89 -3.84 9.99 6.23
CA CYS A 89 -3.24 10.78 5.13
C CYS A 89 -3.78 12.22 5.02
N SER A 90 -4.68 12.64 5.91
CA SER A 90 -5.02 14.05 6.10
C SER A 90 -3.91 14.83 6.83
N ILE A 91 -2.96 14.10 7.43
CA ILE A 91 -1.85 14.57 8.25
C ILE A 91 -0.50 14.35 7.53
N CYS A 92 -0.36 13.24 6.80
CA CYS A 92 0.81 12.93 5.98
C CYS A 92 0.51 13.16 4.49
N HIS A 93 1.32 13.94 3.79
CA HIS A 93 1.25 14.15 2.34
C HIS A 93 2.07 13.09 1.56
N SER A 94 3.03 12.42 2.23
CA SER A 94 3.91 11.35 1.72
C SER A 94 4.31 10.37 2.84
N ASP A 95 5.37 9.59 2.63
CA ASP A 95 5.83 8.40 3.36
C ASP A 95 6.31 8.68 4.78
N CYS A 96 6.33 9.96 5.17
CA CYS A 96 6.68 10.40 6.51
C CYS A 96 8.11 9.93 6.81
N ASP A 97 9.04 10.31 5.94
CA ASP A 97 10.48 10.19 6.14
C ASP A 97 11.10 11.55 6.50
N LYS A 98 10.41 12.66 6.20
CA LYS A 98 10.79 14.04 6.52
C LYS A 98 9.62 14.86 7.05
N ASN A 99 9.93 15.98 7.73
CA ASN A 99 8.90 16.88 8.27
C ASN A 99 8.02 17.51 7.18
N ASP A 100 8.55 17.68 5.96
CA ASP A 100 7.80 18.21 4.81
C ASP A 100 6.64 17.29 4.38
N ASP A 101 6.70 16.01 4.75
CA ASP A 101 5.62 15.06 4.52
C ASP A 101 4.46 15.27 5.49
N CYS A 102 4.57 16.21 6.44
CA CYS A 102 3.61 16.46 7.50
C CYS A 102 2.88 17.80 7.33
N LYS A 103 1.57 17.80 7.50
CA LYS A 103 0.75 19.00 7.38
C LYS A 103 0.96 19.96 8.56
N GLY A 104 1.31 21.21 8.27
CA GLY A 104 1.41 22.27 9.29
C GLY A 104 2.64 22.13 10.18
N ALA A 105 2.48 22.27 11.49
CA ALA A 105 3.58 22.27 12.46
C ALA A 105 3.92 20.87 13.02
N LEU A 106 3.74 19.82 12.22
CA LEU A 106 3.92 18.43 12.62
C LEU A 106 5.29 17.91 12.18
N GLU A 107 5.88 17.02 12.97
CA GLU A 107 7.21 16.46 12.71
C GLU A 107 7.15 14.95 12.45
N CYS A 108 8.04 14.49 11.58
CA CYS A 108 8.25 13.08 11.30
C CYS A 108 9.00 12.42 12.48
N ARG A 109 8.28 11.61 13.28
CA ARG A 109 8.82 10.89 14.46
C ARG A 109 8.24 9.49 14.68
#